data_AF-A0A6P0XBU8-F1
#
_entry.id   AF-A0A6P0XBU8-F1
#
_cell.length_a   1.000
_cell.length_b   1.000
_cell.length_c   1.000
_cell.angle_alpha   90.00
_cell.angle_beta   90.00
_cell.angle_gamma   90.00
#
_symmetry.space_group_name_H-M   'P 1'
#
loop_
_entity.id
_entity.type
_entity.pdbx_description
1 polymer ?
#
loop_
_entity_poly.entity_id
_entity_poly.type
_entity_poly.pdbx_seq_one_letter_code
_entity_poly.pdbx_strand_id
1 'polypeptide(L)' 'MLTEVQQFFGLVKEFRRAGYYETEHLRRLFTEISAAIRMGKLIAITGVVGCGKTVTMRRLPKNWV' A
#
# COMPACT_ATOMS: atom_id res chain seq x y z
N MET A 1 13.60 -1.45 26.46
CA MET A 1 13.77 -2.28 25.25
C MET A 1 13.22 -1.63 23.96
N LEU A 2 11.90 -1.49 23.73
CA LEU A 2 11.41 -0.88 22.47
C LEU A 2 11.80 0.61 22.32
N THR A 3 11.80 1.37 23.43
CA THR A 3 12.15 2.79 23.47
C THR A 3 13.63 3.04 23.19
N GLU A 4 14.53 2.18 23.66
CA GLU A 4 15.99 2.30 23.42
C GLU A 4 16.33 2.03 21.95
N VAL A 5 15.69 1.02 21.33
CA VAL A 5 15.82 0.74 19.90
C VAL A 5 15.30 1.92 19.08
N GLN A 6 14.14 2.47 19.44
CA GLN A 6 13.60 3.64 18.75
C GLN A 6 14.52 4.86 18.85
N GLN A 7 15.08 5.14 20.02
CA GLN A 7 16.03 6.23 20.21
C GLN A 7 17.33 6.00 19.42
N PHE A 8 17.90 4.79 19.49
CA PHE A 8 19.14 4.45 18.79
C PHE A 8 19.01 4.57 17.26
N PHE A 9 17.89 4.13 16.69
CA PHE A 9 17.64 4.19 15.24
C PHE A 9 16.89 5.46 14.77
N GLY A 10 16.58 6.39 15.68
CA GLY A 10 15.81 7.60 15.35
C GLY A 10 14.38 7.34 14.88
N LEU A 11 13.77 6.23 15.29
CA LEU A 11 12.40 5.89 14.91
C LEU A 11 11.40 6.74 15.72
N VAL A 12 10.66 7.59 15.03
CA VAL A 12 9.69 8.50 15.66
C VAL A 12 8.41 7.83 16.15
N LYS A 13 8.13 6.59 15.71
CA LYS A 13 6.97 5.77 16.13
C LYS A 13 7.16 4.30 15.77
N GLU A 14 6.35 3.44 16.38
CA GLU A 14 6.29 2.00 16.05
C GLU A 14 5.81 1.75 14.61
N PHE A 15 6.37 0.74 13.93
CA PHE A 15 5.95 0.38 12.58
C PHE A 15 4.48 0.02 12.46
N ARG A 16 3.90 -0.64 13.48
CA ARG A 16 2.46 -0.94 13.53
C ARG A 16 1.60 0.34 13.53
N ARG A 17 2.16 1.46 13.97
CA ARG A 17 1.52 2.79 14.02
C ARG A 17 1.99 3.73 12.90
N ALA A 18 2.89 3.28 12.01
CA ALA A 18 3.41 4.10 10.92
C ALA A 18 2.36 4.37 9.83
N GLY A 19 1.34 3.50 9.72
CA GLY A 19 0.31 3.58 8.69
C GLY A 19 0.78 2.98 7.37
N TYR A 20 0.08 3.33 6.29
CA TYR A 20 0.45 2.93 4.94
C TYR A 20 1.23 4.04 4.26
N TYR A 21 2.39 3.71 3.72
CA TYR A 21 3.21 4.64 2.99
C TYR A 21 2.81 4.63 1.51
N GLU A 22 2.16 5.71 1.05
CA GLU A 22 1.84 5.91 -0.35
C GLU A 22 2.92 6.72 -1.05
N THR A 23 3.46 6.16 -2.12
CA THR A 23 4.27 6.90 -3.08
C THR A 23 3.39 7.51 -4.15
N GLU A 24 3.90 8.52 -4.86
CA GLU A 24 3.21 9.09 -6.02
C GLU A 24 2.96 8.04 -7.12
N HIS A 25 3.90 7.11 -7.28
CA HIS A 25 3.74 5.98 -8.19
C HIS A 25 2.58 5.06 -7.78
N LEU A 26 2.46 4.72 -6.50
CA LEU A 26 1.33 3.92 -5.99
C LEU A 26 -0.02 4.63 -6.19
N ARG A 27 -0.07 5.96 -5.99
CA ARG A 27 -1.28 6.75 -6.23
C ARG A 27 -1.74 6.69 -7.70
N ARG A 28 -0.80 6.79 -8.63
CA ARG A 28 -1.09 6.66 -10.08
C ARG A 28 -1.59 5.26 -10.42
N LEU A 29 -0.92 4.22 -9.94
CA LEU A 29 -1.36 2.83 -10.11
C LEU A 29 -2.78 2.60 -9.59
N PHE A 30 -3.11 3.08 -8.39
CA PHE A 30 -4.47 2.95 -7.86
C PHE A 30 -5.52 3.63 -8.73
N THR A 31 -5.19 4.80 -9.30
CA THR A 31 -6.09 5.53 -10.19
C THR A 31 -6.35 4.75 -11.48
N GLU A 32 -5.30 4.26 -12.12
CA GLU A 32 -5.38 3.49 -13.38
C GLU A 32 -6.11 2.16 -13.19
N ILE A 33 -5.76 1.40 -12.14
CA ILE A 33 -6.41 0.14 -11.80
C ILE A 33 -7.91 0.38 -11.53
N SER A 34 -8.25 1.40 -10.75
CA SER A 34 -9.64 1.72 -10.44
C SER A 34 -10.44 2.12 -11.68
N ALA A 35 -9.83 2.83 -12.63
CA ALA A 35 -10.47 3.17 -13.90
C ALA A 35 -10.70 1.91 -14.76
N ALA A 36 -9.69 1.05 -14.90
CA ALA A 36 -9.79 -0.15 -15.71
C ALA A 36 -10.84 -1.14 -15.17
N ILE A 37 -10.97 -1.31 -13.86
CA ILE A 37 -12.03 -2.14 -13.27
C ILE A 37 -13.42 -1.53 -13.54
N ARG A 38 -13.59 -0.20 -13.44
CA ARG A 38 -14.87 0.46 -13.79
C ARG A 38 -15.27 0.25 -15.24
N MET A 39 -14.30 0.05 -16.13
CA MET A 39 -14.53 -0.32 -17.53
C MET A 39 -14.84 -1.81 -17.73
N GLY A 40 -14.97 -2.60 -16.66
CA GLY A 40 -15.22 -4.05 -16.72
C GLY A 40 -13.99 -4.88 -17.10
N LYS A 41 -12.77 -4.33 -17.02
CA LYS A 41 -11.56 -5.05 -17.39
C LYS A 41 -11.10 -6.00 -16.28
N LEU A 42 -10.62 -7.18 -16.68
CA LEU A 42 -9.86 -8.07 -15.81
C LEU A 42 -8.40 -7.61 -15.74
N ILE A 43 -7.86 -7.49 -14.52
CA ILE A 43 -6.51 -7.01 -14.27
C ILE A 43 -5.75 -8.04 -13.43
N ALA A 44 -4.55 -8.40 -13.88
CA ALA A 44 -3.62 -9.22 -13.11
C ALA A 44 -2.55 -8.36 -12.45
N ILE A 45 -2.41 -8.45 -11.12
CA ILE A 45 -1.32 -7.80 -10.37
C ILE A 45 -0.21 -8.83 -10.16
N THR A 46 0.96 -8.60 -10.77
CA THR A 46 2.11 -9.52 -10.74
C THR A 46 3.31 -8.90 -10.02
N GLY A 47 4.32 -9.72 -9.73
CA GLY A 47 5.56 -9.29 -9.07
C GLY A 47 6.10 -10.29 -8.06
N VAL A 48 7.30 -10.02 -7.54
CA VAL A 48 8.02 -10.90 -6.60
C VAL A 48 7.28 -11.09 -5.26
N VAL A 49 7.65 -12.12 -4.50
CA VAL A 49 7.10 -12.36 -3.16
C VAL A 49 7.41 -11.15 -2.26
N GLY A 50 6.43 -10.73 -1.45
CA GLY A 50 6.61 -9.60 -0.52
C GLY A 50 6.53 -8.21 -1.16
N CYS A 51 6.38 -8.05 -2.48
CA CYS A 51 6.34 -6.72 -3.12
C CYS A 51 5.04 -5.91 -2.88
N GLY A 52 4.07 -6.47 -2.14
CA GLY A 52 2.86 -5.76 -1.76
C GLY A 52 1.62 -6.05 -2.61
N LYS A 53 1.61 -7.02 -3.55
CA LYS A 53 0.43 -7.36 -4.37
C LYS A 53 -0.89 -7.46 -3.58
N THR A 54 -0.90 -8.29 -2.54
CA THR A 54 -2.07 -8.49 -1.67
C THR A 54 -2.43 -7.22 -0.89
N VAL A 55 -1.43 -6.44 -0.49
CA VAL A 55 -1.65 -5.17 0.24
C VAL A 55 -2.29 -4.14 -0.69
N THR A 56 -1.76 -3.98 -1.90
CA THR A 56 -2.32 -3.12 -2.97
C THR A 56 -3.77 -3.48 -3.24
N MET A 57 -4.08 -4.77 -3.42
CA MET A 57 -5.45 -5.21 -3.69
C MET A 57 -6.43 -4.90 -2.55
N ARG A 58 -5.99 -5.00 -1.28
CA ARG A 58 -6.80 -4.66 -0.10
C ARG A 58 -6.97 -3.16 0.12
N ARG A 59 -6.08 -2.34 -0.46
CA ARG A 59 -6.05 -0.88 -0.32
C ARG A 59 -6.82 -0.15 -1.41
N LEU A 60 -7.10 -0.81 -2.54
CA LEU A 60 -8.02 -0.28 -3.54
C LEU A 60 -9.33 0.14 -2.84
N PRO A 61 -9.85 1.35 -3.13
CA PRO A 61 -10.97 1.90 -2.40
C PRO A 61 -12.16 0.94 -2.44
N LYS A 62 -12.75 0.65 -1.27
CA LYS A 62 -13.97 -0.16 -1.13
C LYS A 62 -15.23 0.59 -1.58
N ASN A 63 -15.12 1.89 -1.86
CA ASN A 63 -16.25 2.74 -2.22
C ASN A 63 -16.48 2.63 -3.73
N TRP A 64 -17.06 1.49 -4.11
CA TRP A 64 -17.66 1.21 -5.41
C TRP A 64 -19.14 1.64 -5.39
N VAL A 65 -19.41 2.89 -5.03
CA VAL A 65 -20.75 3.49 -5.13
C VAL A 65 -20.75 4.44 -6.33
#